data_AF-A0AAN6UF63-F1
#
_entry.id   AF-A0AAN6UF63-F1
#
_cell.length_a   1.000
_cell.length_b   1.000
_cell.length_c   1.000
_cell.angle_alpha   90.00
_cell.angle_beta   90.00
_cell.angle_gamma   90.00
#
_symmetry.space_group_name_H-M   'P 1'
#
loop_
_entity.id
_entity.type
_entity.pdbx_description
1 polymer ?
#
loop_
_entity_poly.entity_id
_entity_poly.type
_entity_poly.pdbx_seq_one_letter_code
_entity_poly.pdbx_strand_id
1 'polypeptide(L)'
;RLTRHSKYRAAKAQYRQVHALILTWSFHDLRTEDYTAPPAADYVSLEEETARLRDTLESYGYRVHEFLIPMYRSVEALKSELKQFCRYAADDTLLLIYYHGHGALDDANELVFSSHEHPDNPEWSKTAAAELYAALLSSSVSPSHGRREKHQDLMKKYERYRPVATVKWDAIRSTILSTACDVLLVLDCCAAGGANLRHINWQPPPGTELYTKHLFAACGFESSTSDDMTAALCEVLNECVPPPAETSSGNSRSTSPGPVGGAAAAAAAAVPAGAGSGGGALTTKRLHQLMEDKLQKRAVGSQPIFKQLLPQDPEQYITLPNLRARGLKTGERRGRRGFVLA
;
A
#
# COMPACT_ATOMS: atom_id res chain seq x y z
N ARG A 1 -36.86 0.54 31.94
CA ARG A 1 -35.73 1.50 31.85
C ARG A 1 -34.71 0.91 30.88
N LEU A 2 -34.81 1.27 29.59
CA LEU A 2 -33.80 0.92 28.58
C LEU A 2 -32.68 1.96 28.70
N THR A 3 -31.53 1.54 29.23
CA THR A 3 -30.33 2.36 29.28
C THR A 3 -29.88 2.64 27.84
N ARG A 4 -30.00 3.91 27.42
CA ARG A 4 -29.31 4.45 26.25
C ARG A 4 -27.82 4.29 26.49
N HIS A 5 -27.24 3.17 26.05
CA HIS A 5 -25.79 3.11 25.87
C HIS A 5 -25.43 4.19 24.85
N SER A 6 -24.60 5.14 25.28
CA SER A 6 -23.94 6.06 24.37
C SER A 6 -23.38 5.25 23.21
N LYS A 7 -23.92 5.44 22.00
CA LYS A 7 -23.46 4.78 20.76
C LYS A 7 -22.05 5.21 20.36
N TYR A 8 -21.42 6.09 21.13
CA TYR A 8 -20.10 6.64 20.87
C TYR A 8 -19.08 5.87 21.68
N ARG A 9 -18.27 5.07 20.98
CA ARG A 9 -17.06 4.44 21.52
C ARG A 9 -16.17 5.56 22.09
N ALA A 10 -15.67 5.37 23.32
CA ALA A 10 -14.68 6.27 23.90
C ALA A 10 -13.48 6.44 22.94
N ALA A 11 -12.75 7.55 23.05
CA ALA A 11 -11.57 7.84 22.22
C ALA A 11 -10.68 6.59 22.08
N LYS A 12 -10.53 6.08 20.85
CA LYS A 12 -9.78 4.85 20.59
C LYS A 12 -8.33 5.06 21.05
N ALA A 13 -7.85 4.14 21.89
CA ALA A 13 -6.43 4.04 22.18
C ALA A 13 -5.65 3.83 20.88
N GLN A 14 -4.42 4.33 20.82
CA GLN A 14 -3.54 4.12 19.67
C GLN A 14 -3.34 2.62 19.41
N TYR A 15 -3.34 2.22 18.14
CA TYR A 15 -3.08 0.83 17.76
C TYR A 15 -1.72 0.36 18.29
N ARG A 16 -1.68 -0.85 18.83
CA ARG A 16 -0.44 -1.48 19.32
C ARG A 16 0.30 -2.22 18.21
N GLN A 17 -0.42 -2.61 17.16
CA GLN A 17 0.12 -3.36 16.03
C GLN A 17 -0.51 -2.86 14.73
N VAL A 18 0.29 -2.86 13.67
CA VAL A 18 -0.19 -2.67 12.31
C VAL A 18 0.34 -3.84 11.48
N HIS A 19 -0.58 -4.50 10.78
CA HIS A 19 -0.24 -5.50 9.78
C HIS A 19 -0.59 -4.92 8.42
N ALA A 20 0.35 -4.94 7.49
CA ALA A 20 0.16 -4.52 6.11
C ALA A 20 0.22 -5.74 5.19
N LEU A 21 -0.71 -5.85 4.25
CA LEU A 21 -0.70 -6.83 3.17
C LEU A 21 -0.58 -6.11 1.85
N ILE A 22 0.53 -6.30 1.15
CA ILE A 22 0.76 -5.81 -0.21
C ILE A 22 0.36 -6.92 -1.18
N LEU A 23 -0.54 -6.58 -2.09
CA LEU A 23 -1.13 -7.45 -3.10
C LEU A 23 -0.67 -6.99 -4.48
N THR A 24 -0.07 -7.91 -5.23
CA THR A 24 0.19 -7.76 -6.66
C THR A 24 0.01 -9.11 -7.33
N TRP A 25 0.02 -9.19 -8.65
CA TRP A 25 -0.12 -10.45 -9.37
C TRP A 25 1.22 -11.19 -9.47
N SER A 26 1.18 -12.52 -9.44
CA SER A 26 2.38 -13.35 -9.71
C SER A 26 2.95 -13.12 -11.10
N PHE A 27 2.07 -12.73 -12.03
CA PHE A 27 2.39 -12.29 -13.37
C PHE A 27 1.63 -10.99 -13.66
N HIS A 28 2.36 -9.99 -14.15
CA HIS A 28 1.84 -8.75 -14.70
C HIS A 28 2.76 -8.26 -15.81
N ASP A 29 2.24 -7.45 -16.72
CA ASP A 29 3.01 -6.88 -17.84
C ASP A 29 3.62 -5.51 -17.53
N LEU A 30 3.56 -5.07 -16.27
CA LEU A 30 4.22 -3.89 -15.73
C LEU A 30 5.67 -4.17 -15.26
N ARG A 31 6.36 -5.10 -15.92
CA ARG A 31 7.77 -5.42 -15.66
C ARG A 31 8.66 -4.74 -16.67
N THR A 32 9.80 -4.23 -16.21
CA THR A 32 10.84 -3.63 -17.07
C THR A 32 11.29 -4.59 -18.17
N GLU A 33 11.36 -5.89 -17.88
CA GLU A 33 11.78 -6.94 -18.82
C GLU A 33 10.76 -7.27 -19.93
N ASP A 34 9.49 -6.89 -19.74
CA ASP A 34 8.41 -7.19 -20.69
C ASP A 34 8.17 -6.07 -21.72
N TYR A 35 8.88 -4.94 -21.60
CA TYR A 35 8.86 -3.89 -22.60
C TYR A 35 9.82 -4.21 -23.75
N THR A 36 9.28 -4.26 -24.97
CA THR A 36 10.08 -4.42 -26.20
C THR A 36 10.90 -3.18 -26.55
N ALA A 37 10.53 -2.03 -25.99
CA ALA A 37 11.29 -0.79 -26.06
C ALA A 37 11.89 -0.49 -24.68
N PRO A 38 13.06 0.16 -24.58
CA PRO A 38 13.57 0.63 -23.31
C PRO A 38 12.49 1.50 -22.65
N PRO A 39 12.08 1.20 -21.40
CA PRO A 39 11.13 2.05 -20.71
C PRO A 39 11.74 3.44 -20.50
N ALA A 40 10.89 4.42 -20.21
CA ALA A 40 11.35 5.76 -19.89
C ALA A 40 12.34 5.70 -18.71
N ALA A 41 13.31 6.62 -18.68
CA ALA A 41 14.40 6.59 -17.70
C ALA A 41 13.94 6.73 -16.24
N ASP A 42 12.72 7.20 -16.04
CA ASP A 42 12.02 7.38 -14.77
C ASP A 42 11.02 6.27 -14.44
N TYR A 43 10.90 5.24 -15.29
CA TYR A 43 10.03 4.08 -15.02
C TYR A 43 10.54 3.29 -13.82
N VAL A 44 9.63 2.95 -12.91
CA VAL A 44 9.88 2.11 -11.74
C VAL A 44 8.98 0.89 -11.86
N SER A 45 9.56 -0.31 -11.78
CA SER A 45 8.77 -1.55 -11.84
C SER A 45 7.92 -1.73 -10.58
N LEU A 46 6.82 -2.49 -10.70
CA LEU A 46 6.01 -2.84 -9.52
C LEU A 46 6.82 -3.58 -8.46
N GLU A 47 7.83 -4.37 -8.84
CA GLU A 47 8.72 -5.03 -7.90
C GLU A 47 9.56 -4.02 -7.08
N GLU A 48 10.10 -2.99 -7.73
CA GLU A 48 10.82 -1.91 -7.07
C GLU A 48 9.91 -1.04 -6.19
N GLU A 49 8.68 -0.78 -6.65
CA GLU A 49 7.67 -0.09 -5.87
C GLU A 49 7.25 -0.89 -4.63
N THR A 50 7.01 -2.20 -4.79
CA THR A 50 6.68 -3.12 -3.69
C THR A 50 7.78 -3.10 -2.65
N ALA A 51 9.04 -3.23 -3.09
CA ALA A 51 10.19 -3.20 -2.19
C ALA A 51 10.29 -1.88 -1.42
N ARG A 52 10.11 -0.74 -2.12
CA ARG A 52 10.14 0.59 -1.51
C ARG A 52 9.01 0.79 -0.49
N LEU A 53 7.80 0.34 -0.83
CA LEU A 53 6.64 0.43 0.07
C LEU A 53 6.84 -0.45 1.31
N ARG A 54 7.30 -1.69 1.13
CA ARG A 54 7.62 -2.60 2.25
C ARG A 54 8.64 -1.95 3.16
N ASP A 55 9.79 -1.50 2.63
CA ASP A 55 10.85 -0.88 3.42
C ASP A 55 10.33 0.34 4.20
N THR A 56 9.49 1.16 3.57
CA THR A 56 8.87 2.32 4.20
C THR A 56 7.95 1.92 5.35
N LEU A 57 7.03 0.96 5.14
CA LEU A 57 6.10 0.50 6.18
C LEU A 57 6.83 -0.23 7.33
N GLU A 58 7.86 -1.01 7.02
CA GLU A 58 8.71 -1.66 8.03
C GLU A 58 9.52 -0.65 8.85
N SER A 59 9.96 0.46 8.25
CA SER A 59 10.62 1.56 8.97
C SER A 59 9.71 2.16 10.04
N TYR A 60 8.41 2.17 9.77
CA TYR A 60 7.33 2.54 10.69
C TYR A 60 7.00 1.47 11.72
N GLY A 61 7.71 0.33 11.75
CA GLY A 61 7.48 -0.75 12.70
C GLY A 61 6.27 -1.62 12.37
N TYR A 62 5.72 -1.52 11.16
CA TYR A 62 4.58 -2.34 10.73
C TYR A 62 5.06 -3.74 10.34
N ARG A 63 4.19 -4.74 10.50
CA ARG A 63 4.44 -6.09 10.01
C ARG A 63 3.92 -6.20 8.59
N VAL A 64 4.82 -6.29 7.62
CA VAL A 64 4.46 -6.33 6.21
C VAL A 64 4.43 -7.76 5.72
N HIS A 65 3.38 -8.07 4.96
CA HIS A 65 3.13 -9.32 4.27
C HIS A 65 3.00 -9.00 2.78
N GLU A 66 3.55 -9.84 1.93
CA GLU A 66 3.40 -9.75 0.48
C GLU A 66 2.66 -10.99 -0.01
N PHE A 67 1.73 -10.82 -0.94
CA PHE A 67 1.06 -11.93 -1.59
C PHE A 67 0.94 -11.70 -3.09
N LEU A 68 1.51 -12.64 -3.84
CA LEU A 68 1.40 -12.70 -5.29
C LEU A 68 0.14 -13.47 -5.67
N ILE A 69 -0.85 -12.77 -6.21
CA ILE A 69 -2.11 -13.36 -6.67
C ILE A 69 -1.79 -14.29 -7.84
N PRO A 70 -2.04 -15.60 -7.73
CA PRO A 70 -1.75 -16.52 -8.81
C PRO A 70 -2.74 -16.30 -9.97
N MET A 71 -2.28 -16.48 -11.20
CA MET A 71 -3.16 -16.44 -12.38
C MET A 71 -4.20 -17.58 -12.39
N TYR A 72 -3.91 -18.71 -11.76
CA TYR A 72 -4.82 -19.85 -11.66
C TYR A 72 -5.54 -19.87 -10.31
N ARG A 73 -6.86 -20.00 -10.32
CA ARG A 73 -7.72 -19.96 -9.11
C ARG A 73 -7.46 -18.70 -8.27
N SER A 74 -7.30 -17.57 -8.96
CA SER A 74 -6.98 -16.25 -8.40
C SER A 74 -7.95 -15.85 -7.29
N VAL A 75 -9.25 -16.01 -7.53
CA VAL A 75 -10.32 -15.66 -6.60
C VAL A 75 -10.25 -16.50 -5.33
N GLU A 76 -10.14 -17.83 -5.46
CA GLU A 76 -10.08 -18.72 -4.29
C GLU A 76 -8.81 -18.49 -3.49
N ALA A 77 -7.67 -18.34 -4.16
CA ALA A 77 -6.38 -18.10 -3.54
C ALA A 77 -6.37 -16.77 -2.78
N LEU A 78 -6.75 -15.66 -3.43
CA LEU A 78 -6.79 -14.34 -2.79
C LEU A 78 -7.80 -14.30 -1.64
N LYS A 79 -8.99 -14.90 -1.81
CA LYS A 79 -9.98 -14.96 -0.73
C LYS A 79 -9.48 -15.79 0.45
N SER A 80 -8.74 -16.87 0.20
CA SER A 80 -8.11 -17.67 1.25
C SER A 80 -7.03 -16.87 1.99
N GLU A 81 -6.18 -16.16 1.26
CA GLU A 81 -5.13 -15.32 1.85
C GLU A 81 -5.73 -14.18 2.68
N LEU A 82 -6.74 -13.47 2.15
CA LEU A 82 -7.42 -12.41 2.90
C LEU A 82 -8.04 -12.93 4.20
N LYS A 83 -8.65 -14.13 4.18
CA LYS A 83 -9.15 -14.77 5.42
C LYS A 83 -8.03 -15.09 6.40
N GLN A 84 -6.89 -15.56 5.91
CA GLN A 84 -5.72 -15.85 6.74
C GLN A 84 -5.15 -14.56 7.34
N PHE A 85 -4.97 -13.52 6.55
CA PHE A 85 -4.50 -12.21 6.99
C PHE A 85 -5.46 -11.56 8.00
N CYS A 86 -6.77 -11.65 7.78
CA CYS A 86 -7.78 -11.13 8.72
C CYS A 86 -7.79 -11.84 10.08
N ARG A 87 -7.03 -12.96 10.27
CA ARG A 87 -6.84 -13.55 11.60
C ARG A 87 -5.99 -12.69 12.53
N TYR A 88 -5.26 -11.70 12.00
CA TYR A 88 -4.58 -10.69 12.82
C TYR A 88 -5.54 -9.62 13.38
N ALA A 89 -6.81 -9.64 12.99
CA ALA A 89 -7.79 -8.67 13.47
C ALA A 89 -7.96 -8.72 14.99
N ALA A 90 -7.78 -7.58 15.62
CA ALA A 90 -8.02 -7.35 17.04
C ALA A 90 -8.41 -5.88 17.27
N ASP A 91 -8.96 -5.58 18.45
CA ASP A 91 -9.42 -4.23 18.80
C ASP A 91 -8.32 -3.16 18.79
N ASP A 92 -7.07 -3.57 19.02
CA ASP A 92 -5.89 -2.72 19.08
C ASP A 92 -4.97 -2.88 17.86
N THR A 93 -5.48 -3.50 16.78
CA THR A 93 -4.75 -3.74 15.54
C THR A 93 -5.38 -2.98 14.37
N LEU A 94 -4.53 -2.35 13.57
CA LEU A 94 -4.90 -1.82 12.26
C LEU A 94 -4.44 -2.79 11.19
N LEU A 95 -5.34 -3.16 10.27
CA LEU A 95 -4.97 -3.84 9.04
C LEU A 95 -4.86 -2.82 7.90
N LEU A 96 -3.74 -2.85 7.19
CA LEU A 96 -3.54 -2.11 5.96
C LEU A 96 -3.54 -3.12 4.81
N ILE A 97 -4.35 -2.91 3.80
CA ILE A 97 -4.36 -3.73 2.58
C ILE A 97 -4.03 -2.80 1.42
N TYR A 98 -2.94 -3.07 0.73
CA TYR A 98 -2.46 -2.30 -0.41
C TYR A 98 -2.52 -3.19 -1.64
N TYR A 99 -3.28 -2.80 -2.66
CA TYR A 99 -3.22 -3.44 -3.97
C TYR A 99 -2.61 -2.46 -4.96
N HIS A 100 -1.67 -2.92 -5.77
CA HIS A 100 -1.22 -2.19 -6.95
C HIS A 100 -1.10 -3.11 -8.18
N GLY A 101 -1.37 -2.53 -9.34
CA GLY A 101 -1.42 -3.23 -10.62
C GLY A 101 -2.65 -2.82 -11.43
N HIS A 102 -3.09 -3.69 -12.34
CA HIS A 102 -4.19 -3.34 -13.24
C HIS A 102 -5.55 -3.40 -12.57
N GLY A 103 -6.39 -2.43 -12.90
CA GLY A 103 -7.78 -2.35 -12.47
C GLY A 103 -8.67 -1.89 -13.63
N ALA A 104 -9.90 -2.38 -13.68
CA ALA A 104 -10.88 -1.95 -14.66
C ALA A 104 -12.30 -2.05 -14.06
N LEU A 105 -13.26 -1.42 -14.71
CA LEU A 105 -14.67 -1.72 -14.47
C LEU A 105 -15.13 -2.83 -15.41
N ASP A 106 -15.90 -3.79 -14.90
CA ASP A 106 -16.61 -4.75 -15.75
C ASP A 106 -17.92 -4.18 -16.31
N ASP A 107 -18.65 -4.99 -17.09
CA ASP A 107 -19.94 -4.61 -17.68
C ASP A 107 -21.01 -4.22 -16.64
N ALA A 108 -20.82 -4.60 -15.37
CA ALA A 108 -21.70 -4.22 -14.26
C ALA A 108 -21.22 -2.95 -13.53
N ASN A 109 -20.20 -2.27 -14.06
CA ASN A 109 -19.47 -1.17 -13.44
C ASN A 109 -18.81 -1.53 -12.10
N GLU A 110 -18.53 -2.80 -11.84
CA GLU A 110 -17.83 -3.22 -10.63
C GLU A 110 -16.32 -3.27 -10.85
N LEU A 111 -15.54 -2.86 -9.85
CA LEU A 111 -14.09 -2.91 -9.91
C LEU A 111 -13.60 -4.36 -10.05
N VAL A 112 -12.68 -4.58 -10.98
CA VAL A 112 -12.01 -5.85 -11.24
C VAL A 112 -10.50 -5.64 -11.22
N PHE A 113 -9.80 -6.46 -10.45
CA PHE A 113 -8.34 -6.58 -10.49
C PHE A 113 -7.97 -7.51 -11.64
N SER A 114 -6.97 -7.14 -12.44
CA SER A 114 -6.54 -7.90 -13.62
C SER A 114 -5.05 -8.17 -13.56
N SER A 115 -4.62 -9.34 -14.03
CA SER A 115 -3.19 -9.68 -14.01
C SER A 115 -2.37 -8.86 -15.01
N HIS A 116 -2.89 -8.65 -16.20
CA HIS A 116 -2.24 -7.92 -17.29
C HIS A 116 -3.31 -7.40 -18.26
N GLU A 117 -2.92 -6.53 -19.18
CA GLU A 117 -3.77 -6.17 -20.32
C GLU A 117 -3.57 -7.16 -21.47
N HIS A 118 -4.66 -7.47 -22.19
CA HIS A 118 -4.52 -8.20 -23.44
C HIS A 118 -3.88 -7.27 -24.48
N PRO A 119 -2.89 -7.73 -25.25
CA PRO A 119 -2.37 -6.93 -26.35
C PRO A 119 -3.51 -6.72 -27.37
N ASP A 120 -3.93 -5.46 -27.54
CA ASP A 120 -4.96 -5.05 -28.52
C ASP A 120 -4.60 -5.41 -29.96
N ASN A 121 -3.34 -5.78 -30.21
CA ASN A 121 -2.88 -6.18 -31.53
C ASN A 121 -3.15 -7.69 -31.80
N PRO A 122 -4.13 -8.02 -32.67
CA PRO A 122 -4.45 -9.40 -33.01
C PRO A 122 -3.32 -10.11 -33.77
N GLU A 123 -2.45 -9.38 -34.47
CA GLU A 123 -1.30 -9.97 -35.18
C GLU A 123 -0.21 -10.43 -34.20
N TRP A 124 0.04 -9.67 -33.15
CA TRP A 124 0.99 -10.07 -32.09
C TRP A 124 0.47 -11.30 -31.34
N SER A 125 -0.81 -11.31 -30.99
CA SER A 125 -1.46 -12.48 -30.37
C SER A 125 -1.33 -13.74 -31.23
N LYS A 126 -1.56 -13.62 -32.55
CA LYS A 126 -1.38 -14.73 -33.51
C LYS A 126 0.08 -15.17 -33.60
N THR A 127 1.01 -14.23 -33.66
CA THR A 127 2.45 -14.53 -33.78
C THR A 127 2.96 -15.25 -32.54
N ALA A 128 2.64 -14.74 -31.35
CA ALA A 128 3.02 -15.37 -30.11
C ALA A 128 2.39 -16.75 -29.91
N ALA A 129 1.12 -16.92 -30.28
CA ALA A 129 0.48 -18.23 -30.29
C ALA A 129 1.22 -19.19 -31.25
N ALA A 130 1.55 -18.74 -32.47
CA ALA A 130 2.28 -19.55 -33.44
C ALA A 130 3.68 -19.95 -32.94
N GLU A 131 4.41 -19.02 -32.29
CA GLU A 131 5.71 -19.32 -31.70
C GLU A 131 5.60 -20.30 -30.52
N LEU A 132 4.62 -20.11 -29.62
CA LEU A 132 4.35 -21.04 -28.52
C LEU A 132 4.04 -22.45 -29.06
N TYR A 133 3.16 -22.55 -30.07
CA TYR A 133 2.87 -23.82 -30.72
C TYR A 133 4.12 -24.46 -31.35
N ALA A 134 4.92 -23.69 -32.09
CA ALA A 134 6.16 -24.18 -32.69
C ALA A 134 7.17 -24.66 -31.64
N ALA A 135 7.28 -23.95 -30.52
CA ALA A 135 8.13 -24.31 -29.40
C ALA A 135 7.66 -25.57 -28.65
N LEU A 136 6.35 -25.75 -28.46
CA LEU A 136 5.77 -26.96 -27.88
C LEU A 136 6.00 -28.18 -28.78
N LEU A 137 5.82 -28.02 -30.10
CA LEU A 137 6.02 -29.08 -31.09
C LEU A 137 7.50 -29.48 -31.20
N SER A 138 8.42 -28.51 -31.22
CA SER A 138 9.86 -28.78 -31.25
C SER A 138 10.41 -29.38 -29.95
N SER A 139 9.77 -29.12 -28.81
CA SER A 139 10.12 -29.72 -27.51
C SER A 139 9.73 -31.21 -27.39
N SER A 140 9.03 -31.77 -28.37
CA SER A 140 8.54 -33.16 -28.36
C SER A 140 9.62 -34.23 -28.61
N VAL A 141 10.85 -33.86 -29.04
CA VAL A 141 11.79 -34.79 -29.72
C VAL A 141 12.94 -35.36 -28.84
N SER A 142 13.08 -35.04 -27.55
CA SER A 142 14.12 -35.68 -26.70
C SER A 142 13.77 -35.81 -25.21
N PRO A 143 13.94 -37.01 -24.59
CA PRO A 143 13.64 -37.24 -23.19
C PRO A 143 14.90 -37.08 -22.33
N SER A 144 15.17 -35.88 -21.83
CA SER A 144 16.18 -35.68 -20.78
C SER A 144 15.72 -34.63 -19.77
N HIS A 145 16.27 -34.69 -18.55
CA HIS A 145 15.84 -33.92 -17.36
C HIS A 145 15.73 -32.38 -17.58
N GLY A 146 16.39 -31.81 -18.59
CA GLY A 146 16.28 -30.38 -18.95
C GLY A 146 14.97 -29.96 -19.64
N ARG A 147 14.02 -30.88 -19.87
CA ARG A 147 12.74 -30.57 -20.54
C ARG A 147 11.80 -29.72 -19.69
N ARG A 148 11.83 -29.88 -18.37
CA ARG A 148 10.91 -29.20 -17.45
C ARG A 148 11.28 -27.73 -17.27
N GLU A 149 12.58 -27.44 -17.13
CA GLU A 149 13.10 -26.06 -17.07
C GLU A 149 12.84 -25.32 -18.38
N LYS A 150 13.18 -25.91 -19.53
CA LYS A 150 12.90 -25.29 -20.84
C LYS A 150 11.41 -25.02 -21.06
N HIS A 151 10.53 -25.91 -20.61
CA HIS A 151 9.08 -25.68 -20.70
C HIS A 151 8.63 -24.57 -19.76
N GLN A 152 9.18 -24.48 -18.55
CA GLN A 152 8.88 -23.40 -17.61
C GLN A 152 9.36 -22.04 -18.13
N ASP A 153 10.57 -21.96 -18.67
CA ASP A 153 11.11 -20.74 -19.29
C ASP A 153 10.26 -20.30 -20.48
N LEU A 154 9.81 -21.26 -21.29
CA LEU A 154 8.92 -20.99 -22.41
C LEU A 154 7.56 -20.47 -21.93
N MET A 155 6.96 -21.13 -20.94
CA MET A 155 5.68 -20.69 -20.37
C MET A 155 5.79 -19.31 -19.73
N LYS A 156 6.93 -18.98 -19.10
CA LYS A 156 7.23 -17.65 -18.59
C LYS A 156 7.30 -16.62 -19.71
N LYS A 157 8.00 -16.93 -20.82
CA LYS A 157 8.09 -16.06 -22.01
C LYS A 157 6.72 -15.76 -22.62
N TYR A 158 5.80 -16.73 -22.61
CA TYR A 158 4.47 -16.56 -23.20
C TYR A 158 3.36 -16.27 -22.18
N GLU A 159 3.72 -15.93 -20.94
CA GLU A 159 2.74 -15.76 -19.87
C GLU A 159 1.77 -14.58 -20.14
N ARG A 160 2.25 -13.54 -20.84
CA ARG A 160 1.47 -12.39 -21.34
C ARG A 160 0.35 -12.75 -22.33
N TYR A 161 0.40 -13.94 -22.93
CA TYR A 161 -0.60 -14.38 -23.91
C TYR A 161 -1.60 -15.37 -23.32
N ARG A 162 -1.47 -15.71 -22.04
CA ARG A 162 -2.48 -16.50 -21.34
C ARG A 162 -3.74 -15.64 -21.16
N PRO A 163 -4.91 -16.26 -20.99
CA PRO A 163 -6.10 -15.50 -20.65
C PRO A 163 -5.86 -14.61 -19.41
N VAL A 164 -6.32 -13.36 -19.48
CA VAL A 164 -6.23 -12.43 -18.35
C VAL A 164 -6.94 -13.05 -17.14
N ALA A 165 -6.22 -13.18 -16.05
CA ALA A 165 -6.78 -13.63 -14.79
C ALA A 165 -7.38 -12.41 -14.09
N THR A 166 -8.58 -12.55 -13.55
CA THR A 166 -9.30 -11.45 -12.91
C THR A 166 -9.81 -11.82 -11.53
N VAL A 167 -9.97 -10.82 -10.66
CA VAL A 167 -10.68 -10.93 -9.40
C VAL A 167 -11.63 -9.75 -9.25
N LYS A 168 -12.94 -10.02 -9.20
CA LYS A 168 -13.95 -9.00 -8.94
C LYS A 168 -13.87 -8.52 -7.49
N TRP A 169 -14.00 -7.22 -7.28
CA TRP A 169 -14.05 -6.60 -5.96
C TRP A 169 -15.11 -7.24 -5.07
N ASP A 170 -16.32 -7.45 -5.59
CA ASP A 170 -17.43 -8.08 -4.85
C ASP A 170 -17.05 -9.45 -4.22
N ALA A 171 -16.25 -10.25 -4.94
CA ALA A 171 -15.87 -11.59 -4.50
C ALA A 171 -15.03 -11.60 -3.21
N ILE A 172 -14.27 -10.52 -2.97
CA ILE A 172 -13.34 -10.35 -1.84
C ILE A 172 -13.79 -9.30 -0.83
N ARG A 173 -14.60 -8.32 -1.25
CA ARG A 173 -15.11 -7.19 -0.45
C ARG A 173 -15.66 -7.64 0.90
N SER A 174 -16.55 -8.64 0.87
CA SER A 174 -17.19 -9.16 2.09
C SER A 174 -16.18 -9.66 3.11
N THR A 175 -15.09 -10.26 2.67
CA THR A 175 -14.02 -10.76 3.55
C THR A 175 -13.32 -9.61 4.26
N ILE A 176 -13.06 -8.50 3.58
CA ILE A 176 -12.35 -7.33 4.12
C ILE A 176 -13.27 -6.50 5.02
N LEU A 177 -14.49 -6.20 4.54
CA LEU A 177 -15.40 -5.31 5.26
C LEU A 177 -16.05 -5.96 6.49
N SER A 178 -16.12 -7.29 6.53
CA SER A 178 -16.65 -8.04 7.68
C SER A 178 -15.64 -8.21 8.81
N THR A 179 -14.38 -7.78 8.63
CA THR A 179 -13.34 -7.98 9.63
C THR A 179 -13.57 -7.10 10.86
N ALA A 180 -13.46 -7.71 12.04
CA ALA A 180 -13.64 -7.06 13.35
C ALA A 180 -12.38 -6.29 13.80
N CYS A 181 -11.89 -5.40 12.96
CA CYS A 181 -10.81 -4.45 13.26
C CYS A 181 -10.88 -3.25 12.31
N ASP A 182 -10.12 -2.20 12.59
CA ASP A 182 -10.01 -1.10 11.64
C ASP A 182 -9.19 -1.53 10.41
N VAL A 183 -9.59 -1.04 9.23
CA VAL A 183 -8.92 -1.36 7.96
C VAL A 183 -8.66 -0.08 7.17
N LEU A 184 -7.42 0.10 6.73
CA LEU A 184 -7.05 1.05 5.69
C LEU A 184 -6.81 0.27 4.39
N LEU A 185 -7.75 0.37 3.45
CA LEU A 185 -7.65 -0.20 2.12
C LEU A 185 -7.10 0.86 1.17
N VAL A 186 -6.06 0.50 0.44
CA VAL A 186 -5.37 1.36 -0.50
C VAL A 186 -5.35 0.64 -1.85
N LEU A 187 -5.95 1.25 -2.87
CA LEU A 187 -6.09 0.67 -4.20
C LEU A 187 -5.39 1.57 -5.21
N ASP A 188 -4.23 1.11 -5.67
CA ASP A 188 -3.35 1.75 -6.63
C ASP A 188 -3.48 1.09 -8.00
N CYS A 189 -4.62 1.35 -8.63
CA CYS A 189 -4.98 0.79 -9.92
C CYS A 189 -5.96 1.72 -10.63
N CYS A 190 -6.13 1.53 -11.94
CA CYS A 190 -7.18 2.20 -12.70
C CYS A 190 -8.57 1.81 -12.16
N ALA A 191 -9.54 2.71 -12.29
CA ALA A 191 -10.91 2.53 -11.81
C ALA A 191 -11.04 2.23 -10.29
N ALA A 192 -10.02 2.50 -9.47
CA ALA A 192 -10.00 2.18 -8.04
C ALA A 192 -11.21 2.76 -7.27
N GLY A 193 -11.77 3.89 -7.72
CA GLY A 193 -12.99 4.49 -7.18
C GLY A 193 -14.20 3.54 -7.20
N GLY A 194 -14.23 2.57 -8.12
CA GLY A 194 -15.25 1.51 -8.22
C GLY A 194 -15.44 0.70 -6.93
N ALA A 195 -14.41 0.59 -6.07
CA ALA A 195 -14.55 -0.08 -4.78
C ALA A 195 -15.54 0.60 -3.81
N ASN A 196 -15.85 1.88 -4.04
CA ASN A 196 -16.82 2.64 -3.27
C ASN A 196 -18.29 2.35 -3.67
N LEU A 197 -18.55 1.64 -4.77
CA LEU A 197 -19.93 1.35 -5.16
C LEU A 197 -20.65 0.57 -4.06
N ARG A 198 -21.84 1.06 -3.70
CA ARG A 198 -22.68 0.39 -2.72
C ARG A 198 -23.41 -0.74 -3.42
N HIS A 199 -23.08 -1.97 -3.07
CA HIS A 199 -23.97 -3.07 -3.39
C HIS A 199 -25.26 -2.85 -2.59
N ILE A 200 -26.39 -2.67 -3.28
CA ILE A 200 -27.69 -2.25 -2.72
C ILE A 200 -28.14 -3.16 -1.55
N ASN A 201 -27.64 -4.40 -1.51
CA ASN A 201 -28.05 -5.42 -0.55
C ASN A 201 -26.96 -5.86 0.44
N TRP A 202 -25.75 -5.30 0.38
CA TRP A 202 -24.70 -5.71 1.32
C TRP A 202 -24.89 -5.03 2.67
N GLN A 203 -25.07 -5.82 3.73
CA GLN A 203 -25.07 -5.34 5.10
C GLN A 203 -23.85 -5.87 5.86
N PRO A 204 -23.16 -4.99 6.61
CA PRO A 204 -22.08 -5.41 7.49
C PRO A 204 -22.60 -6.39 8.56
N PRO A 205 -21.87 -7.48 8.89
CA PRO A 205 -22.25 -8.33 10.01
C PRO A 205 -22.37 -7.54 11.32
N PRO A 206 -23.28 -7.91 12.24
CA PRO A 206 -23.44 -7.21 13.50
C PRO A 206 -22.12 -7.10 14.28
N GLY A 207 -21.84 -5.92 14.84
CA GLY A 207 -20.62 -5.59 15.56
C GLY A 207 -19.50 -5.03 14.68
N THR A 208 -19.57 -5.16 13.35
CA THR A 208 -18.55 -4.59 12.46
C THR A 208 -18.66 -3.07 12.31
N GLU A 209 -19.81 -2.49 12.64
CA GLU A 209 -20.04 -1.04 12.73
C GLU A 209 -19.18 -0.34 13.79
N LEU A 210 -18.57 -1.10 14.70
CA LEU A 210 -17.64 -0.58 15.72
C LEU A 210 -16.25 -0.27 15.16
N TYR A 211 -15.98 -0.68 13.92
CA TYR A 211 -14.69 -0.59 13.27
C TYR A 211 -14.74 0.25 12.00
N THR A 212 -13.71 1.06 11.83
CA THR A 212 -13.56 2.00 10.73
C THR A 212 -12.91 1.31 9.54
N LYS A 213 -13.51 1.43 8.36
CA LYS A 213 -13.00 0.91 7.09
C LYS A 213 -12.81 2.07 6.13
N HIS A 214 -11.57 2.40 5.81
CA HIS A 214 -11.24 3.49 4.89
C HIS A 214 -10.74 2.95 3.56
N LEU A 215 -11.15 3.60 2.49
CA LEU A 215 -10.68 3.41 1.14
C LEU A 215 -9.86 4.64 0.74
N PHE A 216 -8.67 4.38 0.24
CA PHE A 216 -7.82 5.31 -0.48
C PHE A 216 -7.64 4.76 -1.89
N ALA A 217 -8.40 5.29 -2.84
CA ALA A 217 -8.30 4.92 -4.25
C ALA A 217 -7.40 5.92 -4.98
N ALA A 218 -6.43 5.43 -5.77
CA ALA A 218 -5.50 6.29 -6.51
C ALA A 218 -6.20 7.15 -7.56
N CYS A 219 -7.33 6.67 -8.11
CA CYS A 219 -8.09 7.37 -9.12
C CYS A 219 -9.61 7.15 -8.98
N GLY A 220 -10.38 7.85 -9.81
CA GLY A 220 -11.84 7.77 -9.89
C GLY A 220 -12.39 6.49 -10.50
N PHE A 221 -13.68 6.51 -10.88
CA PHE A 221 -14.39 5.36 -11.45
C PHE A 221 -13.94 5.02 -12.88
N GLU A 222 -13.72 6.04 -13.71
CA GLU A 222 -13.36 5.89 -15.14
C GLU A 222 -12.03 6.60 -15.44
N SER A 223 -11.10 6.55 -14.49
CA SER A 223 -9.82 7.23 -14.59
C SER A 223 -8.68 6.23 -14.61
N SER A 224 -7.64 6.55 -15.38
CA SER A 224 -6.35 5.87 -15.29
C SER A 224 -5.60 6.41 -14.08
N THR A 225 -4.87 5.53 -13.39
CA THR A 225 -3.89 5.95 -12.40
C THR A 225 -2.56 6.27 -13.09
N SER A 226 -1.73 7.13 -12.49
CA SER A 226 -0.31 7.18 -12.82
C SER A 226 0.49 6.37 -11.81
N ASP A 227 1.69 5.93 -12.19
CA ASP A 227 2.63 5.16 -11.35
C ASP A 227 3.27 6.01 -10.22
N ASP A 228 2.54 6.99 -9.70
CA ASP A 228 3.03 7.95 -8.71
C ASP A 228 2.51 7.71 -7.30
N MET A 229 1.47 6.89 -7.14
CA MET A 229 0.80 6.73 -5.86
C MET A 229 1.76 6.13 -4.83
N THR A 230 2.37 4.97 -5.12
CA THR A 230 3.31 4.32 -4.20
C THR A 230 4.42 5.28 -3.79
N ALA A 231 5.00 5.99 -4.76
CA ALA A 231 6.05 6.97 -4.52
C ALA A 231 5.57 8.15 -3.64
N ALA A 232 4.40 8.71 -3.91
CA ALA A 232 3.80 9.78 -3.11
C ALA A 232 3.50 9.31 -1.68
N LEU A 233 2.97 8.11 -1.50
CA LEU A 233 2.70 7.52 -0.18
C LEU A 233 3.99 7.35 0.62
N CYS A 234 5.03 6.81 -0.02
CA CYS A 234 6.34 6.69 0.61
C CYS A 234 6.91 8.05 1.03
N GLU A 235 6.81 9.08 0.19
CA GLU A 235 7.25 10.44 0.55
C GLU A 235 6.48 11.01 1.74
N VAL A 236 5.15 10.94 1.72
CA VAL A 236 4.31 11.46 2.81
C VAL A 236 4.63 10.75 4.13
N LEU A 237 4.80 9.42 4.09
CA LEU A 237 5.20 8.67 5.25
C LEU A 237 6.61 9.08 5.70
N ASN A 238 7.60 9.18 4.82
CA ASN A 238 8.96 9.57 5.23
C ASN A 238 9.03 10.99 5.83
N GLU A 239 8.26 11.94 5.31
CA GLU A 239 8.17 13.30 5.85
C GLU A 239 7.50 13.36 7.23
N CYS A 240 6.64 12.39 7.55
CA CYS A 240 5.97 12.30 8.85
C CYS A 240 6.82 11.59 9.92
N VAL A 241 8.00 11.06 9.57
CA VAL A 241 8.95 10.51 10.55
C VAL A 241 9.73 11.67 11.17
N PRO A 242 9.65 11.90 12.50
CA PRO A 242 10.52 12.88 13.13
C PRO A 242 11.98 12.44 12.92
N PRO A 243 12.91 13.36 12.63
CA PRO A 243 14.32 13.01 12.47
C PRO A 243 14.81 12.28 13.73
N PRO A 244 15.67 11.25 13.59
CA PRO A 244 16.24 10.58 14.75
C PRO A 244 16.88 11.65 15.63
N ALA A 245 16.50 11.68 16.92
CA ALA A 245 16.98 12.66 17.87
C ALA A 245 18.51 12.68 17.82
N GLU A 246 19.06 13.70 17.15
CA GLU A 246 20.50 13.94 17.18
C GLU A 246 20.84 14.11 18.65
N THR A 247 21.75 13.27 19.15
CA THR A 247 22.35 13.45 20.46
C THR A 247 23.10 14.76 20.43
N SER A 248 22.40 15.85 20.75
CA SER A 248 22.99 17.15 20.99
C SER A 248 23.89 17.01 22.22
N SER A 249 25.15 16.65 21.99
CA SER A 249 26.22 16.78 22.96
C SER A 249 26.35 18.27 23.26
N GLY A 250 25.68 18.70 24.33
CA GLY A 250 25.75 20.06 24.82
C GLY A 250 27.18 20.44 25.13
N ASN A 251 27.67 21.49 24.48
CA ASN A 251 28.83 22.23 24.94
C ASN A 251 28.40 23.67 25.22
N SER A 252 27.66 23.83 26.32
CA SER A 252 27.34 25.13 26.91
C SER A 252 28.57 25.61 27.69
N ARG A 253 29.35 26.54 27.10
CA ARG A 253 30.20 27.43 27.87
C ARG A 253 29.61 28.84 27.85
N SER A 254 29.17 29.24 29.04
CA SER A 254 28.75 30.56 29.44
C SER A 254 29.93 31.54 29.47
N THR A 255 29.75 32.73 28.91
CA THR A 255 30.38 33.97 29.39
C THR A 255 29.47 35.16 29.05
N SER A 256 28.98 35.81 30.10
CA SER A 256 28.26 37.10 30.13
C SER A 256 29.28 38.27 30.15
N PRO A 257 28.89 39.54 30.41
CA PRO A 257 27.96 40.44 29.69
C PRO A 257 28.62 41.81 29.37
N GLY A 258 27.97 42.64 28.55
CA GLY A 258 28.36 44.05 28.38
C GLY A 258 27.27 44.89 27.68
N PRO A 259 26.87 46.05 28.21
CA PRO A 259 25.78 46.88 27.66
C PRO A 259 26.31 48.03 26.79
N VAL A 260 25.41 48.65 26.01
CA VAL A 260 25.20 50.11 25.79
C VAL A 260 24.65 50.40 24.38
N GLY A 261 23.45 50.97 24.33
CA GLY A 261 23.13 52.16 23.53
C GLY A 261 22.61 52.01 22.10
N GLY A 262 21.53 52.73 21.79
CA GLY A 262 21.33 53.36 20.48
C GLY A 262 20.09 52.92 19.70
N ALA A 263 19.12 53.84 19.61
CA ALA A 263 17.89 53.72 18.84
C ALA A 263 18.13 53.77 17.31
N ALA A 264 17.31 53.03 16.54
CA ALA A 264 16.82 53.45 15.23
C ALA A 264 15.65 52.55 14.79
N ALA A 265 14.54 53.19 14.41
CA ALA A 265 13.39 52.57 13.77
C ALA A 265 13.71 52.24 12.30
N ALA A 266 13.36 51.04 11.86
CA ALA A 266 13.12 50.74 10.45
C ALA A 266 12.16 49.56 10.35
N ALA A 267 11.08 49.78 9.59
CA ALA A 267 10.04 48.81 9.30
C ALA A 267 10.61 47.58 8.59
N ALA A 268 10.47 46.42 9.21
CA ALA A 268 10.65 45.12 8.57
C ALA A 268 9.28 44.47 8.40
N ALA A 269 8.94 44.24 7.14
CA ALA A 269 7.73 43.53 6.73
C ALA A 269 7.63 42.18 7.46
N ALA A 270 6.47 41.94 8.06
CA ALA A 270 6.12 40.66 8.65
C ALA A 270 6.05 39.61 7.54
N VAL A 271 7.11 38.83 7.41
CA VAL A 271 7.09 37.53 6.74
C VAL A 271 6.19 36.62 7.58
N PRO A 272 5.15 35.97 7.03
CA PRO A 272 4.38 35.03 7.80
C PRO A 272 5.28 33.85 8.15
N ALA A 273 5.46 33.64 9.45
CA ALA A 273 6.05 32.43 10.02
C ALA A 273 5.14 31.25 9.66
N GLY A 274 5.40 30.64 8.51
CA GLY A 274 4.69 29.48 8.00
C GLY A 274 5.20 28.19 8.65
N ALA A 275 4.28 27.48 9.30
CA ALA A 275 4.35 26.06 9.62
C ALA A 275 5.53 25.60 10.49
N GLY A 276 5.41 25.82 11.80
CA GLY A 276 6.04 24.92 12.76
C GLY A 276 5.50 23.50 12.53
N SER A 277 6.38 22.59 12.13
CA SER A 277 6.15 21.15 12.05
C SER A 277 5.94 20.60 13.46
N GLY A 278 4.76 20.83 14.03
CA GLY A 278 4.30 20.13 15.21
C GLY A 278 4.01 18.70 14.82
N GLY A 279 4.66 17.73 15.46
CA GLY A 279 4.47 16.28 15.27
C GLY A 279 3.06 15.81 15.64
N GLY A 280 2.06 16.29 14.90
CA GLY A 280 0.68 15.86 14.98
C GLY A 280 0.53 14.45 14.42
N ALA A 281 -0.31 13.65 15.05
CA ALA A 281 -0.55 12.28 14.60
C ALA A 281 -1.12 12.27 13.17
N LEU A 282 -0.57 11.40 12.31
CA LEU A 282 -0.98 11.28 10.92
C LEU A 282 -2.35 10.57 10.82
N THR A 283 -3.43 11.35 10.76
CA THR A 283 -4.77 10.80 10.51
C THR A 283 -4.95 10.47 9.04
N THR A 284 -5.89 9.57 8.70
CA THR A 284 -6.22 9.28 7.30
C THR A 284 -6.72 10.51 6.53
N LYS A 285 -7.38 11.46 7.21
CA LYS A 285 -7.73 12.76 6.62
C LYS A 285 -6.49 13.57 6.26
N ARG A 286 -5.51 13.63 7.16
CA ARG A 286 -4.25 14.34 6.92
C ARG A 286 -3.41 13.64 5.85
N LEU A 287 -3.38 12.31 5.86
CA LEU A 287 -2.75 11.51 4.81
C LEU A 287 -3.37 11.83 3.44
N HIS A 288 -4.71 11.84 3.35
CA HIS A 288 -5.39 12.22 2.11
C HIS A 288 -4.98 13.59 1.60
N GLN A 289 -4.99 14.63 2.46
CA GLN A 289 -4.56 15.97 2.06
C GLN A 289 -3.11 15.98 1.55
N LEU A 290 -2.19 15.34 2.26
CA LEU A 290 -0.78 15.31 1.89
C LEU A 290 -0.54 14.56 0.58
N MET A 291 -1.24 13.44 0.39
CA MET A 291 -1.21 12.67 -0.85
C MET A 291 -1.77 13.46 -2.03
N GLU A 292 -2.90 14.13 -1.85
CA GLU A 292 -3.49 15.00 -2.87
C GLU A 292 -2.52 16.13 -3.25
N ASP A 293 -1.92 16.80 -2.27
CA ASP A 293 -0.93 17.86 -2.49
C ASP A 293 0.30 17.34 -3.27
N LYS A 294 0.72 16.09 -3.04
CA LYS A 294 1.86 15.45 -3.72
C LYS A 294 1.51 15.03 -5.16
N LEU A 295 0.36 14.41 -5.36
CA LEU A 295 -0.09 13.95 -6.68
C LEU A 295 -0.45 15.13 -7.59
N GLN A 296 -1.05 16.20 -7.06
CA GLN A 296 -1.33 17.43 -7.83
C GLN A 296 -0.03 18.09 -8.33
N LYS A 297 1.04 18.12 -7.51
CA LYS A 297 2.35 18.67 -7.91
C LYS A 297 3.02 17.89 -9.04
N ARG A 298 2.68 16.60 -9.18
CA ARG A 298 3.18 15.73 -10.25
C ARG A 298 2.31 15.78 -11.51
N ALA A 299 1.30 16.65 -11.54
CA ALA A 299 0.36 16.80 -12.66
C ALA A 299 -0.36 15.49 -13.04
N VAL A 300 -0.60 14.62 -12.04
CA VAL A 300 -1.38 13.39 -12.25
C VAL A 300 -2.81 13.77 -12.64
N GLY A 301 -3.28 13.31 -13.80
CA GLY A 301 -4.58 13.68 -14.37
C GLY A 301 -5.79 13.21 -13.57
N SER A 302 -5.61 12.23 -12.66
CA SER A 302 -6.66 11.73 -11.78
C SER A 302 -6.44 12.15 -10.33
N GLN A 303 -7.46 12.70 -9.68
CA GLN A 303 -7.41 12.97 -8.24
C GLN A 303 -7.66 11.69 -7.44
N PRO A 304 -6.89 11.44 -6.37
CA PRO A 304 -7.16 10.34 -5.46
C PRO A 304 -8.52 10.52 -4.79
N ILE A 305 -9.16 9.40 -4.44
CA ILE A 305 -10.42 9.39 -3.70
C ILE A 305 -10.19 8.81 -2.32
N PHE A 306 -10.46 9.62 -1.31
CA PHE A 306 -10.58 9.14 0.07
C PHE A 306 -12.05 8.95 0.45
N LYS A 307 -12.38 7.78 1.00
CA LYS A 307 -13.74 7.47 1.44
C LYS A 307 -13.78 6.57 2.66
N GLN A 308 -14.64 6.92 3.62
CA GLN A 308 -15.03 6.01 4.68
C GLN A 308 -16.13 5.06 4.20
N LEU A 309 -15.82 3.77 4.16
CA LEU A 309 -16.75 2.71 3.78
C LEU A 309 -17.65 2.32 4.97
N LEU A 310 -17.08 2.24 6.17
CA LEU A 310 -17.79 1.91 7.42
C LEU A 310 -17.14 2.58 8.65
N PRO A 311 -17.92 2.84 9.71
CA PRO A 311 -19.36 3.14 9.63
C PRO A 311 -19.57 4.38 8.76
N GLN A 312 -20.76 4.66 8.23
CA GLN A 312 -20.93 5.85 7.36
C GLN A 312 -21.18 7.15 8.12
N ASP A 313 -21.67 7.05 9.36
CA ASP A 313 -22.02 8.18 10.21
C ASP A 313 -21.89 7.75 11.69
N PRO A 314 -21.17 8.48 12.56
CA PRO A 314 -20.34 9.66 12.25
C PRO A 314 -19.09 9.29 11.45
N GLU A 315 -18.55 10.30 10.75
CA GLU A 315 -17.22 10.20 10.16
C GLU A 315 -16.18 9.96 11.27
N GLN A 316 -15.30 9.00 11.06
CA GLN A 316 -14.25 8.60 12.00
C GLN A 316 -12.93 8.61 11.26
N TYR A 317 -11.85 9.03 11.93
CA TYR A 317 -10.52 9.02 11.32
C TYR A 317 -9.64 7.97 11.97
N ILE A 318 -8.95 7.19 11.13
CA ILE A 318 -7.90 6.28 11.59
C ILE A 318 -6.65 7.13 11.80
N THR A 319 -6.06 7.05 12.98
CA THR A 319 -4.77 7.67 13.28
C THR A 319 -3.69 6.64 13.04
N LEU A 320 -2.87 6.82 11.99
CA LEU A 320 -1.75 5.96 11.71
C LEU A 320 -0.77 6.05 12.88
N PRO A 321 -0.46 4.92 13.52
CA PRO A 321 0.45 4.94 14.64
C PRO A 321 1.85 5.16 14.11
N ASN A 322 2.54 6.18 14.62
CA ASN A 322 3.96 6.39 14.39
C ASN A 322 4.73 5.42 15.29
N LEU A 323 4.83 4.14 14.91
CA LEU A 323 5.41 3.12 15.78
C LEU A 323 6.94 3.16 15.78
N ARG A 324 7.55 4.17 16.41
CA ARG A 324 8.72 4.04 17.32
C ARG A 324 8.63 5.14 18.39
N ALA A 325 8.53 4.84 19.68
CA ALA A 325 9.55 4.11 20.44
C ALA A 325 9.02 2.90 21.23
N ARG A 326 9.56 1.71 20.94
CA ARG A 326 9.63 0.61 21.91
C ARG A 326 11.10 0.24 22.07
N GLY A 327 11.70 0.81 23.11
CA GLY A 327 12.96 0.48 23.78
C GLY A 327 14.07 -0.15 22.94
N LEU A 328 15.23 0.52 22.95
CA LEU A 328 16.53 -0.12 23.17
C LEU A 328 16.36 -1.57 23.62
N LYS A 329 16.71 -2.53 22.76
CA LYS A 329 17.01 -3.89 23.22
C LYS A 329 18.11 -3.73 24.26
N THR A 330 17.71 -3.76 25.52
CA THR A 330 18.60 -3.76 26.67
C THR A 330 19.48 -4.99 26.52
N GLY A 331 20.78 -4.76 26.65
CA GLY A 331 21.84 -5.66 26.23
C GLY A 331 21.64 -7.13 26.54
N GLU A 332 21.70 -7.95 25.50
CA GLU A 332 22.33 -9.25 25.65
C GLU A 332 23.83 -9.01 25.87
N ARG A 333 24.21 -9.01 27.15
CA ARG A 333 25.59 -9.23 27.58
C ARG A 333 26.06 -10.53 26.90
N ARG A 334 26.88 -10.40 25.86
CA ARG A 334 27.78 -11.46 25.41
C ARG A 334 28.63 -11.88 26.61
N GLY A 335 28.22 -12.96 27.27
CA GLY A 335 29.04 -13.67 28.22
C GLY A 335 30.30 -14.14 27.50
N ARG A 336 31.45 -13.61 27.92
CA ARG A 336 32.76 -14.22 27.69
C ARG A 336 32.69 -15.68 28.15
N ARG A 337 32.69 -16.64 27.22
CA ARG A 337 33.18 -17.98 27.52
C ARG A 337 34.67 -17.95 27.29
N GLY A 338 35.41 -18.04 28.40
CA GLY A 338 36.83 -18.36 28.37
C GLY A 338 37.01 -19.76 27.80
N PHE A 339 38.00 -19.90 26.92
CA PHE A 339 38.59 -21.18 26.61
C PHE A 339 39.42 -21.61 27.82
N VAL A 340 39.09 -22.77 28.40
CA VAL A 340 40.02 -23.53 29.23
C VAL A 340 40.50 -24.67 28.35
N LEU A 341 41.82 -24.67 28.11
CA LEU A 341 42.56 -25.78 27.53
C LEU A 341 42.59 -26.94 28.54
N ALA A 342 42.31 -28.14 28.05
CA ALA A 342 42.85 -29.40 28.54
C ALA A 342 42.86 -30.40 27.39
#